data_AF-A0A2V9U7R4-F1
#
_entry.id   AF-A0A2V9U7R4-F1
#
_cell.length_a   1.000
_cell.length_b   1.000
_cell.length_c   1.000
_cell.angle_alpha   90.00
_cell.angle_beta   90.00
_cell.angle_gamma   90.00
#
_symmetry.space_group_name_H-M   'P 1'
#
loop_
_entity.id
_entity.type
_entity.pdbx_description
1 polymer ?
#
loop_
_entity_poly.entity_id
_entity_poly.type
_entity_poly.pdbx_seq_one_letter_code
_entity_poly.pdbx_strand_id
1 'polypeptide(L)' 'LGVLSNVFLHLHPAKINRDAVRYSYTWGMVGITFYLFIVLTFTGVLLMFYYHPSKVQAFRDVLYLEHDVPFGKLLRNMH' A
#
# COMPACT_ATOMS: atom_id res chain seq x y z
N LEU A 1 -14.59 16.71 30.89
CA LEU A 1 -14.86 15.31 30.47
C LEU A 1 -14.99 15.13 28.95
N GLY A 2 -14.48 16.05 28.10
CA GLY A 2 -14.73 16.03 26.64
C GLY A 2 -13.54 15.71 25.73
N VAL A 3 -12.38 15.34 26.27
CA VAL A 3 -11.15 15.16 25.45
C VAL A 3 -10.83 13.70 25.16
N LEU A 4 -11.49 12.75 25.85
CA LEU A 4 -11.26 11.30 25.65
C LEU A 4 -12.06 10.70 24.48
N SER A 5 -12.87 11.51 23.78
CA SER A 5 -13.59 11.12 22.55
C SER A 5 -12.93 11.73 21.31
N ASN A 6 -11.60 11.68 21.25
CA ASN A 6 -10.86 11.97 20.02
C ASN A 6 -10.50 10.65 19.35
N VAL A 7 -10.77 10.52 18.05
CA VAL A 7 -10.38 9.36 17.22
C VAL A 7 -8.91 8.97 17.46
N PHE A 8 -8.06 9.97 17.68
CA PHE A 8 -6.65 9.80 18.00
C PHE A 8 -6.37 8.99 19.27
N LEU A 9 -7.14 9.20 20.35
CA LEU A 9 -6.98 8.49 21.62
C LEU A 9 -7.61 7.09 21.59
N HIS A 10 -8.50 6.82 20.63
CA HIS A 10 -9.04 5.49 20.37
C HIS A 10 -8.11 4.65 19.49
N LEU A 11 -7.46 5.29 18.51
CA LEU A 11 -6.54 4.62 17.59
C LEU A 11 -5.16 4.37 18.21
N HIS A 12 -4.66 5.31 19.02
CA HIS A 12 -3.42 5.19 19.78
C HIS A 12 -3.69 5.29 21.28
N PRO A 13 -3.96 4.16 21.96
CA PRO A 13 -4.14 4.16 23.41
C PRO A 13 -2.87 4.66 24.10
N ALA A 14 -3.02 5.64 24.99
CA ALA A 14 -1.92 6.25 25.74
C ALA A 14 -1.20 5.28 26.70
N LYS A 15 -1.78 4.10 26.95
CA LYS A 15 -1.20 3.02 27.75
C LYS A 15 -1.40 1.69 27.03
N ILE A 16 -0.31 1.04 26.65
CA ILE A 16 -0.30 -0.32 26.09
C ILE A 16 0.53 -1.21 27.03
N ASN A 17 0.07 -2.44 27.26
CA ASN A 17 0.81 -3.42 28.06
C ASN A 17 2.16 -3.74 27.39
N ARG A 18 3.26 -3.69 28.15
CA ARG A 18 4.64 -3.83 27.65
C ARG A 18 4.88 -5.15 26.93
N ASP A 19 4.17 -6.21 27.31
CA ASP A 19 4.25 -7.52 26.67
C ASP A 19 3.57 -7.56 25.30
N ALA A 20 2.57 -6.70 25.05
CA ALA A 20 1.89 -6.60 23.75
C ALA A 20 2.71 -5.81 22.71
N VAL A 21 3.65 -4.95 23.16
CA VAL A 21 4.57 -4.20 22.28
C VAL A 21 5.88 -4.95 22.03
N ARG A 22 6.06 -6.15 22.61
CA ARG A 22 7.27 -6.94 22.35
C ARG A 22 7.38 -7.25 20.86
N TYR A 23 8.44 -6.73 20.25
CA TYR A 23 8.78 -6.90 18.83
C TYR A 23 8.84 -8.37 18.41
N SER A 24 9.10 -9.28 19.34
CA SER A 24 9.11 -10.73 19.11
C SER A 24 7.74 -11.35 18.84
N TYR A 25 6.63 -10.74 19.30
CA TYR A 25 5.27 -11.31 19.13
C TYR A 25 4.57 -10.85 17.86
N THR A 26 4.71 -9.58 17.50
CA THR A 26 4.04 -8.99 16.33
C THR A 26 4.99 -8.71 15.18
N TRP A 27 6.31 -8.78 15.37
CA TRP A 27 7.36 -8.55 14.35
C TRP A 27 7.23 -7.23 13.57
N GLY A 28 6.42 -6.29 14.06
CA GLY A 28 5.98 -5.13 13.28
C GLY A 28 5.18 -5.49 12.02
N MET A 29 4.62 -6.71 11.93
CA MET A 29 3.93 -7.24 10.75
C MET A 29 2.82 -6.32 10.27
N VAL A 30 2.04 -5.70 11.17
CA VAL A 30 0.99 -4.73 10.79
C VAL A 30 1.58 -3.49 10.13
N GLY A 31 2.72 -2.99 10.61
CA GLY A 31 3.42 -1.86 9.99
C GLY A 31 3.99 -2.22 8.62
N ILE A 32 4.53 -3.43 8.49
CA ILE A 32 5.09 -3.94 7.22
C ILE A 32 3.97 -4.16 6.20
N THR A 33 2.85 -4.79 6.57
CA THR A 33 1.73 -5.01 5.66
C THR A 33 1.07 -3.69 5.26
N PHE A 34 0.94 -2.75 6.18
CA PHE A 34 0.43 -1.41 5.86
C PHE A 34 1.36 -0.64 4.93
N TYR A 35 2.68 -0.72 5.15
CA TYR A 35 3.67 -0.14 4.25
C TYR A 35 3.61 -0.75 2.84
N LEU A 36 3.56 -2.07 2.74
CA LEU A 36 3.42 -2.76 1.46
C LEU A 36 2.11 -2.41 0.76
N PHE A 37 1.01 -2.28 1.51
CA PHE A 37 -0.29 -1.83 0.96
C PHE A 37 -0.20 -0.44 0.33
N ILE A 38 0.51 0.50 0.97
CA ILE A 38 0.72 1.85 0.42
C ILE A 38 1.53 1.76 -0.88
N VAL A 39 2.65 1.03 -0.88
CA VAL A 39 3.49 0.85 -2.07
C VAL A 39 2.68 0.25 -3.22
N LEU A 40 1.92 -0.81 -2.95
CA LEU A 40 1.07 -1.49 -3.92
C LEU A 40 -0.02 -0.58 -4.48
N THR A 41 -0.63 0.25 -3.63
CA THR A 41 -1.64 1.22 -4.03
C THR A 41 -1.05 2.29 -4.94
N PHE A 42 0.12 2.85 -4.59
CA PHE A 42 0.79 3.87 -5.42
C PHE A 42 1.20 3.32 -6.78
N THR A 43 1.84 2.15 -6.83
CA THR A 43 2.21 1.52 -8.10
C THR A 43 0.97 1.15 -8.91
N GLY A 44 -0.08 0.61 -8.27
CA GLY A 44 -1.34 0.25 -8.94
C GLY A 44 -2.08 1.44 -9.53
N VAL A 45 -2.19 2.55 -8.81
CA VAL A 45 -2.83 3.78 -9.31
C VAL A 45 -2.06 4.36 -10.49
N LEU A 46 -0.72 4.34 -10.44
CA LEU A 46 0.11 4.75 -11.58
C LEU A 46 -0.16 3.86 -12.81
N LEU A 47 -0.28 2.54 -12.63
CA LEU A 47 -0.61 1.61 -13.71
C LEU A 47 -2.01 1.85 -14.30
N MET A 48 -3.00 2.20 -13.47
CA MET A 48 -4.37 2.48 -13.91
C MET A 48 -4.47 3.68 -14.86
N PHE A 49 -3.59 4.68 -14.77
CA PHE A 49 -3.57 5.80 -15.73
C PHE A 49 -3.17 5.38 -17.14
N TYR A 50 -2.43 4.28 -17.30
CA TYR A 50 -1.96 3.78 -18.58
C TYR A 50 -2.73 2.55 -19.08
N TYR A 51 -3.49 1.88 -18.21
CA TYR A 51 -4.24 0.68 -18.54
C TYR A 51 -5.66 1.02 -19.02
N HIS A 52 -6.01 0.66 -20.25
CA HIS A 52 -7.39 0.77 -20.73
C HIS A 52 -8.16 -0.54 -20.48
N PRO A 53 -9.35 -0.49 -19.86
CA PRO A 53 -10.17 -1.67 -19.61
C PRO A 53 -10.90 -2.12 -20.88
N SER A 54 -10.16 -2.61 -21.87
CA SER A 54 -10.67 -3.12 -23.15
C SER A 54 -9.97 -4.42 -23.53
N LYS A 55 -10.72 -5.48 -23.83
CA LYS A 55 -10.15 -6.80 -24.13
C LYS A 55 -9.21 -6.80 -25.35
N VAL A 56 -9.40 -5.86 -26.27
CA VAL A 56 -8.61 -5.74 -27.50
C VAL A 56 -7.31 -4.95 -27.26
N GLN A 57 -7.34 -3.99 -26.33
CA GLN A 57 -6.23 -3.04 -26.11
C GLN A 57 -5.39 -3.39 -24.87
N ALA A 58 -5.95 -4.11 -23.90
CA ALA A 58 -5.26 -4.45 -22.64
C ALA A 58 -3.88 -5.11 -22.84
N PHE A 59 -3.74 -5.99 -23.84
CA PHE A 59 -2.43 -6.61 -24.12
C PHE A 59 -1.42 -5.61 -24.71
N ARG A 60 -1.88 -4.68 -25.57
CA ARG A 60 -1.01 -3.63 -26.12
C ARG A 60 -0.61 -2.62 -25.06
N ASP A 61 -1.51 -2.28 -24.15
CA ASP A 61 -1.23 -1.33 -23.07
C ASP A 61 -0.16 -1.89 -22.12
N VAL A 62 -0.20 -3.19 -21.81
CA VAL A 62 0.87 -3.86 -21.04
C VAL A 62 2.21 -3.84 -21.77
N LEU A 63 2.21 -4.05 -23.09
CA LEU A 63 3.42 -4.03 -23.91
C LEU A 63 4.03 -2.62 -24.00
N TYR A 64 3.18 -1.61 -24.18
CA TYR A 64 3.55 -0.19 -24.17
C TYR A 64 4.14 0.21 -22.82
N LEU A 65 3.53 -0.26 -21.74
CA LEU A 65 4.01 0.01 -20.39
C LEU A 65 5.37 -0.65 -20.08
N GLU A 66 5.69 -1.80 -20.68
CA GLU A 66 7.01 -2.43 -20.53
C GLU A 66 8.11 -1.76 -21.35
N HIS A 67 7.79 -1.19 -22.53
CA HIS A 67 8.79 -0.73 -23.49
C HIS A 67 8.92 0.79 -23.62
N ASP A 68 7.82 1.53 -23.51
CA ASP A 68 7.80 2.98 -23.77
C ASP A 68 7.75 3.82 -22.49
N VAL A 69 7.32 3.24 -21.35
CA VAL A 69 7.26 3.96 -20.08
C VAL A 69 8.56 3.77 -19.29
N PRO A 70 9.32 4.84 -18.99
CA PRO A 70 10.49 4.73 -18.12
C PRO A 70 10.06 4.24 -16.74
N PHE A 71 10.72 3.18 -16.25
CA PHE A 71 10.36 2.43 -15.04
C PHE A 71 9.01 1.67 -15.08
N GLY A 72 8.31 1.58 -16.21
CA GLY A 72 7.02 0.87 -16.29
C GLY A 72 7.12 -0.62 -15.97
N LYS A 73 8.22 -1.28 -16.39
CA LYS A 73 8.53 -2.67 -16.02
C LYS A 73 8.82 -2.83 -14.51
N LEU A 74 9.46 -1.83 -13.89
CA LEU A 74 9.71 -1.84 -12.44
C LEU A 74 8.39 -1.66 -11.68
N LEU A 75 7.55 -0.70 -12.08
CA LEU A 75 6.24 -0.46 -11.46
C LEU A 75 5.33 -1.69 -11.54
N ARG A 76 5.31 -2.39 -12.68
CA ARG A 76 4.53 -3.63 -12.86
C ARG A 76 5.08 -4.81 -12.06
N ASN A 77 6.40 -4.91 -11.86
CA ASN A 77 6.97 -6.00 -11.06
C ASN A 77 6.89 -5.73 -9.55
N MET A 78 6.79 -4.47 -9.16
CA MET A 78 6.61 -4.05 -7.76
C MET A 78 5.14 -4.12 -7.31
N HIS A 79 4.21 -3.99 -8.26
CA HIS A 79 2.79 -4.30 -8.06
C HIS A 79 2.55 -5.81 -8.22
#